data_AF-A0A1G8MXG1-F1
#
_entry.id   AF-A0A1G8MXG1-F1
#
_cell.length_a   1.000
_cell.length_b   1.000
_cell.length_c   1.000
_cell.angle_alpha   90.00
_cell.angle_beta   90.00
_cell.angle_gamma   90.00
#
_symmetry.space_group_name_H-M   'P 1'
#
loop_
_entity.id
_entity.type
_entity.pdbx_description
1 polymer ?
#
loop_
_entity_poly.entity_id
_entity_poly.type
_entity_poly.pdbx_seq_one_letter_code
_entity_poly.pdbx_strand_id
1 'polypeptide(L)' 'MALEIESGTTHVNDMPAVLEANVPFGGVKNSGIGRFGHEWVIEELTTTKWVSVQKAKLDYPF' A
#
# COMPACT_ATOMS: atom_id res chain seq x y z
N MET A 1 12.12 1.95 21.86
CA MET A 1 12.38 3.19 21.10
C MET A 1 11.96 3.09 19.63
N ALA A 2 12.63 2.36 18.74
CA ALA A 2 12.31 2.42 17.30
C ALA A 2 10.83 2.11 16.96
N LEU A 3 10.24 1.12 17.64
CA LEU A 3 8.82 0.74 17.47
C LEU A 3 7.83 1.72 18.14
N GLU A 4 8.31 2.63 18.99
CA GLU A 4 7.48 3.60 19.72
C GLU A 4 7.39 4.95 18.97
N ILE A 5 8.25 5.16 17.97
CA ILE A 5 8.27 6.39 17.17
C ILE A 5 7.14 6.31 16.15
N GLU A 6 6.23 7.28 16.18
CA GLU A 6 5.14 7.40 15.21
C GLU A 6 5.65 8.03 13.90
N SER A 7 6.33 7.23 13.07
CA SER A 7 6.78 7.58 11.73
C SER A 7 6.44 6.45 10.74
N GLY A 8 6.50 6.76 9.44
CA GLY A 8 6.33 5.73 8.41
C GLY A 8 7.56 4.83 8.22
N THR A 9 8.74 5.31 8.61
CA THR A 9 10.00 4.58 8.56
C THR A 9 10.88 5.00 9.74
N THR A 10 11.57 4.04 10.36
CA THR A 10 12.60 4.29 11.36
C THR A 10 13.83 3.46 11.03
N HIS A 11 14.99 4.10 10.99
CA HIS A 11 16.28 3.44 10.81
C HIS A 11 17.06 3.47 12.14
N VAL A 12 17.61 2.33 12.55
CA VAL A 12 18.42 2.21 13.77
C VAL A 12 19.88 2.20 13.37
N ASN A 13 20.67 3.13 13.91
CA ASN A 13 22.10 3.31 13.61
C ASN A 13 22.41 3.63 12.14
N ASP A 14 21.48 4.25 11.43
CA ASP A 14 21.65 4.67 10.04
C ASP A 14 21.02 6.07 9.81
N MET A 15 21.27 6.68 8.65
CA MET A 15 20.78 8.01 8.33
C MET A 15 19.27 8.03 8.02
N PRO A 16 18.54 9.12 8.33
CA PRO A 16 17.10 9.21 8.06
C PRO A 16 16.72 9.20 6.56
N ALA A 17 17.68 9.46 5.67
CA ALA A 17 17.46 9.60 4.23
C ALA A 17 17.76 8.33 3.43
N VAL A 18 17.91 7.17 4.09
CA VAL A 18 18.06 5.89 3.39
C VAL A 18 16.77 5.56 2.65
N LEU A 19 16.92 5.19 1.38
CA LEU A 19 15.82 4.76 0.53
C LEU A 19 16.31 3.63 -0.37
N GLU A 20 15.52 2.56 -0.45
CA GLU A 20 15.70 1.49 -1.41
C GLU A 20 14.43 1.35 -2.25
N ALA A 21 14.55 0.96 -3.52
CA ALA A 21 13.40 0.88 -4.43
C ALA A 21 12.38 -0.21 -4.04
N ASN A 22 12.83 -1.21 -3.28
CA ASN A 22 12.07 -2.38 -2.89
C ASN A 22 11.47 -2.33 -1.47
N VAL A 23 11.65 -1.22 -0.74
CA VAL A 23 11.08 -1.02 0.59
C VAL A 23 9.94 0.01 0.55
N PRO A 24 8.97 -0.03 1.47
CA PRO A 24 7.89 0.94 1.51
C PRO A 24 8.41 2.31 1.95
N PHE A 25 8.12 3.34 1.17
CA PHE A 25 8.37 4.73 1.50
C PHE A 25 7.06 5.50 1.65
N GLY A 26 6.88 6.18 2.78
CA GLY A 26 5.73 7.03 3.05
C GLY A 26 5.63 7.38 4.52
N GLY A 27 4.64 8.20 4.88
CA GLY A 27 4.52 8.80 6.20
C GLY A 27 3.23 8.44 6.94
N VAL A 28 3.04 9.10 8.08
CA VAL A 28 1.80 9.14 8.84
C VAL A 28 1.53 10.59 9.28
N LYS A 29 0.31 10.89 9.75
CA LYS A 29 -0.10 12.25 10.19
C LYS A 29 0.01 13.26 9.04
N ASN A 30 0.60 14.43 9.31
CA ASN A 30 0.76 15.51 8.33
C ASN A 30 1.75 15.17 7.21
N SER A 31 2.44 14.03 7.28
CA SER A 31 3.32 13.54 6.21
C SER A 31 2.56 12.82 5.08
N GLY A 32 1.24 12.68 5.17
CA GLY A 32 0.38 12.14 4.11
C GLY A 32 -0.05 10.68 4.33
N ILE A 33 -0.56 10.08 3.26
CA ILE A 33 -1.12 8.72 3.22
C ILE A 33 -0.47 7.91 2.08
N GLY A 34 -0.68 6.59 2.13
CA GLY A 34 -0.20 5.65 1.12
C GLY A 34 1.30 5.32 1.23
N ARG A 35 1.77 4.41 0.37
CA ARG A 35 3.17 3.96 0.34
C ARG A 35 3.66 3.79 -1.10
N PHE A 36 4.88 4.26 -1.35
CA PHE A 36 5.60 4.05 -2.61
C PHE A 36 6.63 2.93 -2.45
N GLY A 37 6.98 2.24 -3.53
CA GLY A 37 7.94 1.13 -3.52
C GLY A 37 7.29 -0.22 -3.83
N HIS A 38 8.02 -1.05 -4.59
CA HIS A 38 7.66 -2.39 -5.08
C HIS A 38 6.17 -2.79 -5.06
N GLU A 39 5.73 -3.61 -4.11
CA GLU A 39 4.36 -4.13 -4.06
C GLU A 39 3.34 -3.07 -3.60
N TRP A 40 3.75 -2.13 -2.74
CA TRP A 40 2.86 -1.09 -2.22
C TRP A 40 2.40 -0.12 -3.30
N VAL A 41 3.28 0.22 -4.25
CA VAL A 41 2.88 1.12 -5.36
C VAL A 41 1.87 0.46 -6.31
N ILE A 42 1.81 -0.87 -6.36
CA ILE A 42 0.81 -1.58 -7.17
C ILE A 42 -0.59 -1.27 -6.63
N GLU A 43 -0.78 -1.34 -5.32
CA GLU A 43 -2.09 -1.01 -4.71
C GLU A 43 -2.47 0.46 -4.92
N GLU A 44 -1.49 1.38 -4.87
CA GLU A 44 -1.73 2.81 -5.05
C GLU A 44 -2.04 3.21 -6.50
N LEU A 45 -1.43 2.54 -7.48
CA LEU A 45 -1.52 2.91 -8.91
C LEU A 45 -2.36 1.95 -9.75
N THR A 46 -2.94 0.91 -9.14
CA THR A 46 -3.85 0.00 -9.83
C THR A 46 -5.20 -0.06 -9.13
N THR A 47 -6.21 -0.57 -9.83
CA THR A 47 -7.53 -0.77 -9.27
C THR A 47 -7.90 -2.23 -9.41
N THR A 48 -8.24 -2.87 -8.28
CA THR A 48 -8.75 -4.24 -8.30
C THR A 48 -10.09 -4.28 -9.03
N LYS A 49 -10.13 -5.03 -10.14
CA LYS A 49 -11.34 -5.20 -10.95
C LYS A 49 -11.87 -6.61 -10.80
N TRP A 50 -13.05 -6.74 -10.21
CA TRP A 50 -13.79 -8.00 -10.24
C TRP A 50 -14.47 -8.19 -11.61
N VAL A 51 -14.27 -9.36 -12.22
CA VAL A 51 -14.89 -9.75 -13.48
C VAL A 51 -15.44 -11.15 -13.32
N SER A 52 -16.70 -11.35 -13.72
CA SER A 52 -17.35 -12.65 -13.74
C SER A 52 -17.97 -12.94 -15.10
N VAL A 53 -18.16 -14.22 -15.38
CA VAL A 53 -18.84 -14.71 -16.60
C VAL A 53 -19.97 -15.63 -16.16
N GLN A 54 -21.19 -15.26 -16.52
CA GLN A 54 -22.36 -16.08 -16.27
C GLN A 54 -22.43 -17.21 -17.30
N LYS A 55 -22.36 -18.47 -16.83
CA LYS A 55 -22.34 -19.67 -17.70
C LYS A 55 -23.73 -20.21 -18.07
N ALA A 56 -24.77 -19.82 -17.34
CA ALA A 56 -26.15 -20.26 -17.56
C ALA A 56 -27.13 -19.15 -17.16
N LYS A 57 -28.36 -19.16 -17.71
CA LYS A 57 -29.40 -18.18 -17.35
C LYS A 57 -29.67 -18.23 -15.84
N LEU A 58 -29.64 -17.07 -15.19
CA LEU A 58 -30.06 -16.88 -13.81
C LEU A 58 -31.56 -16.57 -13.82
N ASP A 59 -32.30 -17.24 -12.94
CA ASP A 59 -33.69 -16.87 -12.69
C ASP A 59 -33.71 -15.71 -11.68
N TYR A 60 -34.24 -14.57 -12.14
CA TYR A 60 -34.44 -13.40 -11.30
C TYR A 60 -35.84 -13.44 -10.67
N PRO A 61 -35.99 -12.89 -9.46
CA PRO A 61 -37.23 -13.02 -8.69
C PRO A 61 -38.41 -12.15 -9.17
N PHE A 62 -38.25 -11.36 -10.24
CA PHE A 62 -39.30 -10.52 -10.83
C PHE A 62 -39.16 -10.45 -12.36
#